data_AF-A0AAU5DG61-F1
#
_entry.id   AF-A0AAU5DG61-F1
#
_cell.length_a   1.000
_cell.length_b   1.000
_cell.length_c   1.000
_cell.angle_alpha   90.00
_cell.angle_beta   90.00
_cell.angle_gamma   90.00
#
_symmetry.space_group_name_H-M   'P 1'
#
loop_
_entity.id
_entity.type
_entity.pdbx_description
1 polymer ?
#
loop_
_entity_poly.entity_id
_entity_poly.type
_entity_poly.pdbx_seq_one_letter_code
_entity_poly.pdbx_strand_id
1 'polypeptide(L)'
;MTSTTPPPTASPAPFRPVRHEVPYFAQWETPELVAEIVTDRLDAADDPNWRASGADSPEEYRFWSWRVCGMACLRMALTHWGIDAPPNVTLGKEYLEAGAYVPKDGGLHGLIYEPFARHTRARFGLHAESRPHLPLSEVAQQLRAGRLVMLSVHPGVRSADAEPPQRGGHLVLAVGADEESVTIHNPSGWHGTSQEFAAVPWPVMRRYYAERGVLLGPGDRSSPAST
;
A
#
# COMPACT_ATOMS: atom_id res chain seq x y z
N MET A 1 53.07 26.61 -16.24
CA MET A 1 52.00 26.11 -15.35
C MET A 1 50.76 25.89 -16.21
N THR A 2 50.55 24.67 -16.68
CA THR A 2 49.40 24.29 -17.51
C THR A 2 48.20 24.09 -16.60
N SER A 3 47.29 25.07 -16.59
CA SER A 3 46.00 24.98 -15.90
C SER A 3 45.13 23.95 -16.64
N THR A 4 44.87 22.82 -16.01
CA THR A 4 43.96 21.80 -16.53
C THR A 4 42.59 22.06 -15.92
N THR A 5 41.67 22.57 -16.72
CA THR A 5 40.26 22.72 -16.34
C THR A 5 39.65 21.33 -16.14
N PRO A 6 39.00 21.03 -15.00
CA PRO A 6 38.32 19.76 -14.81
C PRO A 6 37.15 19.62 -15.80
N PRO A 7 36.83 18.39 -16.26
CA PRO A 7 35.71 18.18 -17.16
C PRO A 7 34.39 18.60 -16.49
N PRO A 8 33.40 19.09 -17.25
CA PRO A 8 32.09 19.40 -16.70
C PRO A 8 31.49 18.14 -16.09
N THR A 9 31.08 18.23 -14.82
CA THR A 9 30.29 17.23 -14.14
C THR A 9 29.04 16.97 -14.98
N ALA A 10 28.86 15.73 -15.46
CA ALA A 10 27.66 15.36 -16.20
C ALA A 10 26.43 15.69 -15.36
N SER A 11 25.52 16.53 -15.87
CA SER A 11 24.22 16.75 -15.23
C SER A 11 23.55 15.40 -15.03
N PRO A 12 22.98 15.13 -13.84
CA PRO A 12 22.25 13.88 -13.61
C PRO A 12 21.16 13.75 -14.68
N ALA A 13 20.97 12.53 -15.19
CA ALA A 13 19.91 12.26 -16.15
C ALA A 13 18.55 12.71 -15.59
N PRO A 14 17.67 13.30 -16.42
CA PRO A 14 16.42 13.86 -15.95
C PRO A 14 15.55 12.78 -15.28
N PHE A 15 14.85 13.16 -14.20
CA PHE A 15 13.93 12.27 -13.51
C PHE A 15 12.85 11.81 -14.50
N ARG A 16 12.73 10.50 -14.71
CA ARG A 16 11.65 9.94 -15.54
C ARG A 16 10.41 9.66 -14.65
N PRO A 17 9.28 10.36 -14.84
CA PRO A 17 8.06 10.06 -14.11
C PRO A 17 7.54 8.66 -14.47
N VAL A 18 6.88 8.02 -13.52
CA VAL A 18 6.24 6.71 -13.69
C VAL A 18 4.88 6.71 -12.99
N ARG A 19 3.88 6.10 -13.62
CA ARG A 19 2.58 5.83 -13.03
C ARG A 19 2.06 4.51 -13.59
N HIS A 20 1.61 3.64 -12.71
CA HIS A 20 0.91 2.40 -13.03
C HIS A 20 -0.58 2.64 -12.89
N GLU A 21 -1.36 2.28 -13.91
CA GLU A 21 -2.83 2.36 -13.88
C GLU A 21 -3.37 1.19 -13.03
N VAL A 22 -3.30 1.36 -11.71
CA VAL A 22 -3.73 0.40 -10.70
C VAL A 22 -5.19 0.73 -10.32
N PRO A 23 -6.12 -0.24 -10.31
CA PRO A 23 -7.47 -0.01 -9.81
C PRO A 23 -7.45 0.25 -8.30
N TYR A 24 -8.41 1.03 -7.81
CA TYR A 24 -8.50 1.38 -6.39
C TYR A 24 -9.46 0.47 -5.63
N PHE A 25 -9.06 0.07 -4.41
CA PHE A 25 -9.92 -0.56 -3.42
C PHE A 25 -9.68 0.10 -2.05
N ALA A 26 -10.76 0.55 -1.39
CA ALA A 26 -10.71 1.02 -0.02
C ALA A 26 -10.66 -0.16 0.97
N GLN A 27 -10.28 0.12 2.22
CA GLN A 27 -10.35 -0.87 3.30
C GLN A 27 -11.77 -1.00 3.90
N TRP A 28 -12.65 -0.04 3.61
CA TRP A 28 -14.09 -0.11 3.81
C TRP A 28 -14.78 -0.26 2.44
N GLU A 29 -15.80 -1.11 2.35
CA GLU A 29 -16.43 -1.50 1.09
C GLU A 29 -17.29 -0.40 0.45
N THR A 30 -17.63 0.66 1.19
CA THR A 30 -18.19 1.90 0.63
C THR A 30 -17.16 3.04 0.72
N PRO A 31 -16.37 3.32 -0.34
CA PRO A 31 -15.33 4.36 -0.33
C PRO A 31 -15.83 5.75 0.05
N GLU A 32 -17.08 6.08 -0.29
CA GLU A 32 -17.70 7.37 -0.02
C GLU A 32 -17.92 7.62 1.48
N LEU A 33 -18.06 6.55 2.29
CA LEU A 33 -18.36 6.62 3.72
C LEU A 33 -17.12 6.60 4.61
N VAL A 34 -15.91 6.55 4.01
CA VAL A 34 -14.65 6.49 4.78
C VAL A 34 -14.52 7.68 5.74
N ALA A 35 -14.96 8.87 5.35
CA ALA A 35 -14.91 10.05 6.20
C ALA A 35 -15.79 9.90 7.44
N GLU A 36 -17.04 9.48 7.26
CA GLU A 36 -18.00 9.24 8.33
C GLU A 36 -17.51 8.16 9.29
N ILE A 37 -16.99 7.04 8.77
CA ILE A 37 -16.52 5.92 9.58
C ILE A 37 -15.29 6.32 10.41
N VAL A 38 -14.30 6.96 9.78
CA VAL A 38 -13.06 7.37 10.47
C VAL A 38 -13.32 8.45 11.53
N THR A 39 -14.37 9.26 11.37
CA THR A 39 -14.75 10.31 12.32
C THR A 39 -15.82 9.88 13.32
N ASP A 40 -16.10 8.58 13.42
CA ASP A 40 -17.12 7.99 14.30
C ASP A 40 -18.53 8.57 14.11
N ARG A 41 -18.81 9.16 12.93
CA ARG A 41 -20.16 9.62 12.55
C ARG A 41 -21.03 8.50 11.98
N LEU A 42 -20.41 7.39 11.57
CA LEU A 42 -21.06 6.16 11.13
C LEU A 42 -20.29 4.98 11.73
N ASP A 43 -20.98 3.98 12.26
CA ASP A 43 -20.33 2.73 12.65
C ASP A 43 -19.93 1.95 11.39
N ALA A 44 -18.73 1.37 11.35
CA ALA A 44 -18.34 0.50 10.24
C ALA A 44 -19.30 -0.70 10.06
N ALA A 45 -19.96 -1.18 11.13
CA ALA A 45 -20.99 -2.22 11.02
C ALA A 45 -22.20 -1.77 10.17
N ASP A 46 -22.44 -0.46 10.05
CA ASP A 46 -23.54 0.13 9.29
C ASP A 46 -23.16 0.43 7.82
N ASP A 47 -21.96 0.06 7.37
CA ASP A 47 -21.57 0.15 5.95
C ASP A 47 -22.50 -0.73 5.10
N PRO A 48 -23.28 -0.18 4.15
CA PRO A 48 -24.27 -0.95 3.40
C PRO A 48 -23.65 -2.09 2.57
N ASN A 49 -22.37 -1.98 2.21
CA ASN A 49 -21.66 -2.93 1.36
C ASN A 49 -20.77 -3.90 2.15
N TRP A 50 -20.87 -3.95 3.49
CA TRP A 50 -20.02 -4.80 4.33
C TRP A 50 -19.92 -6.27 3.88
N ARG A 51 -20.98 -6.82 3.28
CA ARG A 51 -21.01 -8.21 2.78
C ARG A 51 -20.01 -8.46 1.65
N ALA A 52 -19.72 -7.46 0.83
CA ALA A 52 -18.75 -7.56 -0.26
C ALA A 52 -17.33 -7.82 0.24
N SER A 53 -17.06 -7.54 1.53
CA SER A 53 -15.77 -7.78 2.17
C SER A 53 -15.47 -9.26 2.43
N GLY A 54 -16.48 -10.13 2.37
CA GLY A 54 -16.37 -11.54 2.74
C GLY A 54 -16.53 -11.83 4.23
N ALA A 55 -17.00 -10.85 5.02
CA ALA A 55 -17.38 -11.06 6.42
C ALA A 55 -18.69 -11.84 6.55
N ASP A 56 -18.81 -12.62 7.61
CA ASP A 56 -20.00 -13.40 7.97
C ASP A 56 -21.06 -12.55 8.70
N SER A 57 -20.65 -11.43 9.31
CA SER A 57 -21.53 -10.50 10.02
C SER A 57 -21.04 -9.04 9.97
N PRO A 58 -21.92 -8.05 10.23
CA PRO A 58 -21.52 -6.66 10.37
C PRO A 58 -20.44 -6.43 11.45
N GLU A 59 -20.49 -7.19 12.55
CA GLU A 59 -19.54 -7.08 13.65
C GLU A 59 -18.16 -7.63 13.26
N GLU A 60 -18.11 -8.73 12.50
CA GLU A 60 -16.86 -9.23 11.94
C GLU A 60 -16.27 -8.21 10.95
N TYR A 61 -17.10 -7.63 10.09
CA TYR A 61 -16.67 -6.56 9.19
C TYR A 61 -16.14 -5.34 9.94
N ARG A 62 -16.86 -4.88 10.97
CA ARG A 62 -16.42 -3.81 11.87
C ARG A 62 -15.07 -4.15 12.46
N PHE A 63 -14.82 -5.39 12.88
CA PHE A 63 -13.50 -5.77 13.38
C PHE A 63 -12.41 -5.69 12.29
N TRP A 64 -12.63 -6.28 11.13
CA TRP A 64 -11.58 -6.39 10.12
C TRP A 64 -11.31 -5.11 9.35
N SER A 65 -12.34 -4.32 9.03
CA SER A 65 -12.24 -3.12 8.18
C SER A 65 -11.22 -2.09 8.69
N TRP A 66 -10.97 -2.01 9.99
CA TRP A 66 -9.91 -1.15 10.57
C TRP A 66 -8.48 -1.67 10.41
N ARG A 67 -8.29 -2.92 9.96
CA ARG A 67 -7.04 -3.69 10.04
C ARG A 67 -6.56 -4.24 8.68
N VAL A 68 -7.39 -4.10 7.64
CA VAL A 68 -7.17 -4.68 6.30
C VAL A 68 -6.59 -3.72 5.28
N CYS A 69 -6.00 -2.58 5.67
CA CYS A 69 -5.33 -1.67 4.73
C CYS A 69 -4.27 -2.36 3.88
N GLY A 70 -3.53 -3.32 4.46
CA GLY A 70 -2.58 -4.15 3.72
C GLY A 70 -3.25 -5.11 2.72
N MET A 71 -4.42 -5.65 3.05
CA MET A 71 -5.18 -6.51 2.14
C MET A 71 -5.78 -5.70 0.99
N ALA A 72 -6.27 -4.48 1.25
CA ALA A 72 -6.71 -3.57 0.20
C ALA A 72 -5.55 -3.25 -0.77
N CYS A 73 -4.35 -2.99 -0.25
CA CYS A 73 -3.14 -2.83 -1.08
C CYS A 73 -2.83 -4.07 -1.93
N LEU A 74 -2.95 -5.27 -1.34
CA LEU A 74 -2.75 -6.52 -2.06
C LEU A 74 -3.80 -6.72 -3.15
N ARG A 75 -5.09 -6.48 -2.87
CA ARG A 75 -6.18 -6.57 -3.86
C ARG A 75 -5.91 -5.66 -5.06
N MET A 76 -5.53 -4.40 -4.81
CA MET A 76 -5.16 -3.46 -5.87
C MET A 76 -4.01 -4.01 -6.75
N ALA A 77 -2.96 -4.56 -6.14
CA ALA A 77 -1.84 -5.14 -6.86
C ALA A 77 -2.23 -6.41 -7.66
N LEU A 78 -3.02 -7.32 -7.06
CA LEU A 78 -3.51 -8.53 -7.73
C LEU A 78 -4.34 -8.17 -8.95
N THR A 79 -5.32 -7.27 -8.80
CA THR A 79 -6.19 -6.84 -9.90
C THR A 79 -5.40 -6.12 -10.98
N HIS A 80 -4.41 -5.29 -10.62
CA HIS A 80 -3.53 -4.63 -11.60
C HIS A 80 -2.78 -5.65 -12.49
N TRP A 81 -2.38 -6.80 -11.94
CA TRP A 81 -1.73 -7.87 -12.70
C TRP A 81 -2.70 -8.92 -13.27
N GLY A 82 -4.01 -8.68 -13.21
CA GLY A 82 -5.02 -9.59 -13.73
C GLY A 82 -5.14 -10.92 -12.96
N ILE A 83 -4.72 -10.93 -11.69
CA ILE A 83 -4.86 -12.07 -10.79
C ILE A 83 -6.16 -11.90 -10.00
N ASP A 84 -6.90 -13.00 -9.82
CA ASP A 84 -8.09 -13.01 -8.98
C ASP A 84 -7.78 -12.48 -7.57
N ALA A 85 -8.61 -11.55 -7.10
CA ALA A 85 -8.37 -10.78 -5.89
C ALA A 85 -9.52 -11.01 -4.89
N PRO A 86 -9.36 -11.95 -3.94
CA PRO A 86 -10.39 -12.23 -2.96
C PRO A 86 -10.73 -11.00 -2.11
N PRO A 87 -11.92 -10.96 -1.49
CA PRO A 87 -12.35 -9.85 -0.64
C PRO A 87 -11.43 -9.55 0.55
N ASN A 88 -11.52 -8.33 1.08
CA ASN A 88 -10.61 -7.84 2.14
C ASN A 88 -10.61 -8.70 3.42
N VAL A 89 -11.79 -9.10 3.90
CA VAL A 89 -11.93 -9.91 5.13
C VAL A 89 -11.55 -11.35 4.87
N THR A 90 -11.90 -11.90 3.70
CA THR A 90 -11.43 -13.23 3.27
C THR A 90 -9.91 -13.31 3.29
N LEU A 91 -9.22 -12.33 2.68
CA LEU A 91 -7.76 -12.25 2.71
C LEU A 91 -7.25 -12.02 4.15
N GLY A 92 -7.91 -11.19 4.94
CA GLY A 92 -7.54 -10.94 6.34
C GLY A 92 -7.48 -12.23 7.16
N LYS A 93 -8.52 -13.08 7.05
CA LYS A 93 -8.62 -14.39 7.72
C LYS A 93 -7.53 -15.35 7.22
N GLU A 94 -7.33 -15.44 5.91
CA GLU A 94 -6.26 -16.27 5.32
C GLU A 94 -4.86 -15.85 5.80
N TYR A 95 -4.58 -14.54 5.81
CA TYR A 95 -3.29 -14.02 6.22
C TYR A 95 -3.07 -14.06 7.73
N LEU A 96 -4.14 -14.14 8.54
CA LEU A 96 -4.05 -14.47 9.96
C LEU A 96 -3.56 -15.90 10.15
N GLU A 97 -4.12 -16.87 9.43
CA GLU A 97 -3.66 -18.27 9.47
C GLU A 97 -2.21 -18.42 8.99
N ALA A 98 -1.79 -17.60 8.02
CA ALA A 98 -0.40 -17.54 7.55
C ALA A 98 0.59 -16.86 8.52
N GLY A 99 0.10 -16.34 9.65
CA GLY A 99 0.90 -15.65 10.67
C GLY A 99 1.27 -14.21 10.33
N ALA A 100 0.63 -13.60 9.32
CA ALA A 100 0.82 -12.19 8.97
C ALA A 100 -0.01 -11.25 9.86
N TYR A 101 -0.99 -11.76 10.57
CA TYR A 101 -1.63 -11.10 11.69
C TYR A 101 -1.44 -11.93 12.96
N VAL A 102 -1.31 -11.27 14.11
CA VAL A 102 -1.20 -11.92 15.41
C VAL A 102 -2.23 -11.32 16.35
N PRO A 103 -3.06 -12.14 17.03
CA PRO A 103 -3.99 -11.65 18.05
C PRO A 103 -3.29 -10.88 19.17
N LYS A 104 -3.93 -9.82 19.62
CA LYS A 104 -3.62 -9.08 20.86
C LYS A 104 -4.92 -8.80 21.59
N ASP A 105 -4.85 -8.35 22.84
CA ASP A 105 -6.04 -8.01 23.62
C ASP A 105 -6.96 -7.03 22.84
N GLY A 106 -8.16 -7.49 22.51
CA GLY A 106 -9.16 -6.73 21.76
C GLY A 106 -8.82 -6.44 20.28
N GLY A 107 -7.80 -7.08 19.68
CA GLY A 107 -7.43 -6.78 18.30
C GLY A 107 -6.37 -7.66 17.67
N LEU A 108 -5.68 -7.09 16.68
CA LEU A 108 -4.53 -7.69 16.01
C LEU A 108 -3.34 -6.75 16.13
N HIS A 109 -2.13 -7.30 16.12
CA HIS A 109 -0.95 -6.55 15.72
C HIS A 109 -1.12 -6.05 14.27
N GLY A 110 -0.41 -4.97 13.92
CA GLY A 110 -0.33 -4.55 12.52
C GLY A 110 0.25 -5.66 11.65
N LEU A 111 -0.05 -5.63 10.36
CA LEU A 111 0.41 -6.64 9.40
C LEU A 111 1.92 -6.89 9.53
N ILE A 112 2.32 -8.14 9.72
CA ILE A 112 3.71 -8.56 9.80
C ILE A 112 4.22 -8.88 8.40
N TYR A 113 5.24 -8.13 7.95
CA TYR A 113 5.61 -8.06 6.54
C TYR A 113 6.26 -9.33 6.00
N GLU A 114 7.07 -10.04 6.80
CA GLU A 114 7.73 -11.25 6.28
C GLU A 114 6.76 -12.43 6.11
N PRO A 115 5.91 -12.79 7.08
CA PRO A 115 4.86 -13.79 6.85
C PRO A 115 3.90 -13.40 5.72
N PHE A 116 3.54 -12.11 5.63
CA PHE A 116 2.76 -11.58 4.51
C PHE A 116 3.47 -11.86 3.17
N ALA A 117 4.71 -11.41 3.02
CA ALA A 117 5.44 -11.55 1.76
C ALA A 117 5.64 -13.02 1.38
N ARG A 118 5.98 -13.88 2.35
CA ARG A 118 6.11 -15.33 2.15
C ARG A 118 4.81 -15.96 1.65
N HIS A 119 3.69 -15.64 2.30
CA HIS A 119 2.40 -16.19 1.90
C HIS A 119 1.97 -15.66 0.52
N THR A 120 2.15 -14.37 0.25
CA THR A 120 1.86 -13.77 -1.06
C THR A 120 2.64 -14.45 -2.20
N ARG A 121 3.93 -14.75 -1.99
CA ARG A 121 4.75 -15.50 -2.96
C ARG A 121 4.16 -16.90 -3.20
N ALA A 122 3.86 -17.63 -2.13
CA ALA A 122 3.36 -19.00 -2.23
C ALA A 122 1.95 -19.09 -2.85
N ARG A 123 1.05 -18.17 -2.47
CA ARG A 123 -0.38 -18.20 -2.83
C ARG A 123 -0.66 -17.69 -4.24
N PHE A 124 0.08 -16.68 -4.70
CA PHE A 124 -0.19 -15.97 -5.95
C PHE A 124 0.95 -16.05 -6.97
N GLY A 125 2.10 -16.65 -6.60
CA GLY A 125 3.28 -16.70 -7.47
C GLY A 125 3.88 -15.32 -7.75
N LEU A 126 3.51 -14.28 -7.00
CA LEU A 126 4.04 -12.93 -7.16
C LEU A 126 5.43 -12.81 -6.54
N HIS A 127 6.20 -11.83 -7.03
CA HIS A 127 7.31 -11.33 -6.23
C HIS A 127 6.72 -10.53 -5.05
N ALA A 128 7.12 -10.87 -3.83
CA ALA A 128 6.86 -10.06 -2.65
C ALA A 128 8.09 -10.07 -1.75
N GLU A 129 8.52 -8.92 -1.24
CA GLU A 129 9.73 -8.79 -0.41
C GLU A 129 9.49 -7.84 0.77
N SER A 130 9.67 -8.35 1.99
CA SER A 130 9.64 -7.53 3.21
C SER A 130 10.88 -6.65 3.26
N ARG A 131 10.69 -5.33 3.36
CA ARG A 131 11.76 -4.34 3.45
C ARG A 131 11.68 -3.61 4.78
N PRO A 132 12.36 -4.09 5.84
CA PRO A 132 12.39 -3.41 7.14
C PRO A 132 13.15 -2.06 7.07
N HIS A 133 13.96 -1.87 6.03
CA HIS A 133 14.56 -0.59 5.65
C HIS A 133 14.36 -0.35 4.16
N LEU A 134 13.61 0.69 3.81
CA LEU A 134 13.32 1.08 2.43
C LEU A 134 13.36 2.61 2.28
N PRO A 135 14.49 3.19 1.86
CA PRO A 135 14.61 4.62 1.58
C PRO A 135 13.66 5.09 0.48
N LEU A 136 13.14 6.33 0.57
CA LEU A 136 12.26 6.91 -0.45
C LEU A 136 12.90 6.99 -1.84
N SER A 137 14.23 7.15 -1.91
CA SER A 137 14.98 7.13 -3.17
C SER A 137 14.89 5.79 -3.90
N GLU A 138 14.75 4.68 -3.17
CA GLU A 138 14.54 3.36 -3.76
C GLU A 138 13.09 3.15 -4.21
N VAL A 139 12.09 3.77 -3.55
CA VAL A 139 10.67 3.65 -3.92
C VAL A 139 10.46 4.04 -5.38
N ALA A 140 10.98 5.19 -5.80
CA ALA A 140 10.88 5.64 -7.20
C ALA A 140 11.60 4.68 -8.18
N GLN A 141 12.70 4.05 -7.77
CA GLN A 141 13.41 3.07 -8.61
C GLN A 141 12.59 1.78 -8.77
N GLN A 142 11.98 1.29 -7.69
CA GLN A 142 11.14 0.09 -7.72
C GLN A 142 9.89 0.30 -8.59
N LEU A 143 9.26 1.48 -8.49
CA LEU A 143 8.13 1.85 -9.34
C LEU A 143 8.52 1.84 -10.82
N ARG A 144 9.67 2.41 -11.18
CA ARG A 144 10.18 2.39 -12.57
C ARG A 144 10.54 0.99 -13.06
N ALA A 145 10.91 0.09 -12.16
CA ALA A 145 11.16 -1.32 -12.47
C ALA A 145 9.88 -2.15 -12.64
N GLY A 146 8.70 -1.52 -12.61
CA GLY A 146 7.42 -2.22 -12.78
C GLY A 146 6.87 -2.87 -11.51
N ARG A 147 7.44 -2.56 -10.35
CA ARG A 147 6.94 -3.00 -9.04
C ARG A 147 5.97 -1.97 -8.46
N LEU A 148 5.12 -2.42 -7.56
CA LEU A 148 4.33 -1.58 -6.66
C LEU A 148 4.93 -1.67 -5.25
N VAL A 149 4.70 -0.65 -4.42
CA VAL A 149 5.32 -0.59 -3.09
C VAL A 149 4.27 -0.32 -2.02
N MET A 150 4.10 -1.23 -1.08
CA MET A 150 3.32 -0.99 0.13
C MET A 150 4.18 -0.19 1.11
N LEU A 151 3.80 1.06 1.38
CA LEU A 151 4.53 1.96 2.28
C LEU A 151 3.87 1.99 3.66
N SER A 152 4.67 1.78 4.71
CA SER A 152 4.23 1.99 6.09
C SER A 152 4.19 3.47 6.44
N VAL A 153 3.00 4.02 6.63
CA VAL A 153 2.80 5.46 6.91
C VAL A 153 1.91 5.64 8.12
N HIS A 154 1.96 6.82 8.73
CA HIS A 154 0.95 7.21 9.71
C HIS A 154 -0.39 7.53 9.02
N PRO A 155 -1.55 7.10 9.56
CA PRO A 155 -2.88 7.32 8.97
C PRO A 155 -3.18 8.77 8.56
N GLY A 156 -2.66 9.74 9.31
CA GLY A 156 -2.83 11.19 9.05
C GLY A 156 -2.32 11.68 7.69
N VAL A 157 -1.58 10.86 6.93
CA VAL A 157 -1.21 11.18 5.54
C VAL A 157 -2.43 11.47 4.64
N ARG A 158 -3.62 10.97 5.01
CA ARG A 158 -4.89 11.25 4.30
C ARG A 158 -5.26 12.74 4.28
N SER A 159 -4.82 13.52 5.26
CA SER A 159 -5.04 14.97 5.36
C SER A 159 -3.77 15.78 5.12
N ALA A 160 -2.59 15.23 5.47
CA ALA A 160 -1.27 15.83 5.25
C ALA A 160 -1.06 17.24 5.87
N ASP A 161 -1.88 17.60 6.85
CA ASP A 161 -2.04 18.94 7.43
C ASP A 161 -1.13 19.22 8.64
N ALA A 162 -0.84 18.20 9.46
CA ALA A 162 -0.06 18.34 10.69
C ALA A 162 1.06 17.29 10.85
N GLU A 163 2.06 17.59 11.67
CA GLU A 163 3.11 16.62 12.02
C GLU A 163 2.48 15.41 12.75
N PRO A 164 2.75 14.17 12.32
CA PRO A 164 2.14 13.02 12.96
C PRO A 164 2.79 12.74 14.32
N PRO A 165 2.04 12.25 15.31
CA PRO A 165 2.58 11.93 16.64
C PRO A 165 3.60 10.77 16.60
N GLN A 166 3.52 9.93 15.57
CA GLN A 166 4.44 8.83 15.29
C GLN A 166 4.43 8.49 13.79
N ARG A 167 5.34 7.62 13.34
CA ARG A 167 5.34 7.09 11.96
C ARG A 167 4.80 5.66 11.90
N GLY A 168 4.14 5.32 10.79
CA GLY A 168 3.59 3.98 10.56
C GLY A 168 2.23 3.74 11.24
N GLY A 169 1.75 2.49 11.15
CA GLY A 169 0.44 2.08 11.65
C GLY A 169 -0.63 1.95 10.57
N HIS A 170 -0.34 2.42 9.36
CA HIS A 170 -1.18 2.28 8.16
C HIS A 170 -0.34 1.86 6.95
N LEU A 171 -0.98 1.26 5.95
CA LEU A 171 -0.36 0.87 4.69
C LEU A 171 -1.07 1.57 3.53
N VAL A 172 -0.27 2.16 2.65
CA VAL A 172 -0.70 2.73 1.37
C VAL A 172 0.09 2.09 0.24
N LEU A 173 -0.48 2.05 -0.96
CA LEU A 173 0.19 1.49 -2.13
C LEU A 173 0.74 2.62 -2.99
N ALA A 174 2.06 2.72 -3.11
CA ALA A 174 2.67 3.59 -4.10
C ALA A 174 2.48 2.98 -5.50
N VAL A 175 1.95 3.80 -6.40
CA VAL A 175 1.60 3.43 -7.78
C VAL A 175 2.29 4.31 -8.81
N GLY A 176 2.94 5.39 -8.38
CA GLY A 176 3.68 6.29 -9.26
C GLY A 176 4.63 7.20 -8.50
N ALA A 177 5.50 7.87 -9.22
CA ALA A 177 6.47 8.83 -8.69
C ALA A 177 6.93 9.79 -9.79
N ASP A 178 7.08 11.06 -9.41
CA ASP A 178 7.75 12.12 -10.17
C ASP A 178 8.86 12.78 -9.31
N GLU A 179 9.46 13.85 -9.82
CA GLU A 179 10.53 14.58 -9.13
C GLU A 179 10.05 15.21 -7.80
N GLU A 180 8.78 15.56 -7.71
CA GLU A 180 8.21 16.33 -6.61
C GLU A 180 7.43 15.47 -5.61
N SER A 181 6.86 14.35 -6.07
CA SER A 181 5.87 13.57 -5.32
C SER A 181 5.93 12.06 -5.57
N VAL A 182 5.35 11.33 -4.63
CA VAL A 182 4.92 9.93 -4.82
C VAL A 182 3.41 9.92 -4.99
N THR A 183 2.94 9.18 -5.98
CA THR A 183 1.51 8.92 -6.21
C THR A 183 1.10 7.66 -5.46
N ILE A 184 0.10 7.76 -4.59
CA ILE A 184 -0.38 6.64 -3.78
C ILE A 184 -1.87 6.35 -3.99
N HIS A 185 -2.23 5.09 -3.79
CA HIS A 185 -3.56 4.67 -3.40
C HIS A 185 -3.58 4.46 -1.89
N ASN A 186 -4.46 5.19 -1.19
CA ASN A 186 -4.61 5.15 0.25
C ASN A 186 -5.96 4.52 0.62
N PRO A 187 -5.98 3.28 1.13
CA PRO A 187 -7.22 2.57 1.46
C PRO A 187 -8.12 3.26 2.49
N SER A 188 -7.59 4.25 3.23
CA SER A 188 -8.31 5.05 4.23
C SER A 188 -8.38 6.53 3.88
N GLY A 189 -8.15 6.87 2.61
CA GLY A 189 -8.19 8.24 2.12
C GLY A 189 -9.60 8.82 2.11
N TRP A 190 -9.68 10.14 2.03
CA TRP A 190 -10.94 10.86 1.84
C TRP A 190 -11.40 10.74 0.40
N HIS A 191 -12.66 10.35 0.21
CA HIS A 191 -13.26 10.21 -1.11
C HIS A 191 -13.12 11.50 -1.93
N GLY A 192 -12.74 11.35 -3.20
CA GLY A 192 -12.47 12.47 -4.12
C GLY A 192 -11.27 13.35 -3.78
N THR A 193 -10.50 13.03 -2.72
CA THR A 193 -9.38 13.88 -2.28
C THR A 193 -8.07 13.10 -2.15
N SER A 194 -8.06 12.00 -1.40
CA SER A 194 -6.81 11.31 -1.04
C SER A 194 -6.90 9.79 -1.10
N GLN A 195 -7.88 9.23 -1.80
CA GLN A 195 -8.06 7.78 -1.98
C GLN A 195 -7.21 7.22 -3.11
N GLU A 196 -7.50 7.64 -4.33
CA GLU A 196 -6.84 7.13 -5.53
C GLU A 196 -5.92 8.17 -6.15
N PHE A 197 -4.78 7.71 -6.67
CA PHE A 197 -3.79 8.51 -7.37
C PHE A 197 -3.43 9.82 -6.64
N ALA A 198 -3.43 9.79 -5.32
CA ALA A 198 -3.14 10.95 -4.50
C ALA A 198 -1.63 11.28 -4.60
N ALA A 199 -1.31 12.45 -5.14
CA ALA A 199 0.06 12.94 -5.18
C ALA A 199 0.46 13.48 -3.80
N VAL A 200 1.45 12.85 -3.18
CA VAL A 200 2.00 13.26 -1.89
C VAL A 200 3.42 13.78 -2.10
N PRO A 201 3.69 15.09 -1.90
CA PRO A 201 5.03 15.64 -2.07
C PRO A 201 6.07 14.88 -1.22
N TRP A 202 7.29 14.68 -1.73
CA TRP A 202 8.33 13.95 -1.00
C TRP A 202 8.62 14.49 0.42
N PRO A 203 8.67 15.82 0.66
CA PRO A 203 8.82 16.37 2.00
C PRO A 203 7.65 16.00 2.93
N VAL A 204 6.42 15.98 2.38
CA VAL A 204 5.23 15.56 3.11
C VAL A 204 5.31 14.08 3.46
N MET A 205 5.59 13.21 2.48
CA MET A 205 5.70 11.77 2.68
C MET A 205 6.74 11.43 3.76
N ARG A 206 7.89 12.12 3.78
CA ARG A 206 8.96 11.92 4.76
C ARG A 206 8.51 12.09 6.22
N ARG A 207 7.50 12.93 6.49
CA ARG A 207 6.94 13.14 7.84
C ARG A 207 6.19 11.91 8.33
N TYR A 208 5.39 11.29 7.47
CA TYR A 208 4.50 10.17 7.82
C TYR A 208 5.13 8.78 7.64
N TYR A 209 6.08 8.66 6.72
CA TYR A 209 6.66 7.38 6.31
C TYR A 209 7.60 6.79 7.35
N ALA A 210 7.42 5.52 7.64
CA ALA A 210 8.13 4.79 8.68
C ALA A 210 9.39 4.05 8.17
N GLU A 211 9.85 4.40 6.97
CA GLU A 211 11.08 3.88 6.34
C GLU A 211 11.13 2.37 6.13
N ARG A 212 9.95 1.76 5.96
CA ARG A 212 9.77 0.32 5.74
C ARG A 212 8.53 0.04 4.89
N GLY A 213 8.50 -1.12 4.28
CA GLY A 213 7.39 -1.53 3.43
C GLY A 213 7.50 -2.94 2.89
N VAL A 214 6.70 -3.22 1.88
CA VAL A 214 6.76 -4.47 1.10
C VAL A 214 6.82 -4.12 -0.38
N LEU A 215 7.78 -4.69 -1.10
CA LEU A 215 7.79 -4.63 -2.55
C LEU A 215 6.85 -5.70 -3.09
N LEU A 216 6.02 -5.34 -4.05
CA LEU A 216 5.20 -6.28 -4.80
C LEU A 216 5.59 -6.17 -6.28
N GLY A 217 5.77 -7.29 -6.96
CA GLY A 217 6.03 -7.31 -8.39
C GLY A 217 5.38 -8.51 -9.05
N PRO A 218 5.26 -8.49 -10.40
CA PRO A 218 4.90 -9.70 -11.12
C PRO A 218 5.88 -10.82 -10.75
N GLY A 219 5.36 -12.05 -10.65
CA GLY A 219 6.19 -13.24 -10.48
C GLY A 219 7.17 -13.39 -11.63
N ASP A 220 8.22 -14.18 -11.41
CA ASP A 220 9.06 -14.65 -12.51
C ASP A 220 8.16 -15.47 -13.44
N ARG A 221 7.86 -14.93 -14.63
CA ARG A 221 7.29 -15.73 -15.71
C ARG A 221 8.37 -16.73 -16.10
N SER A 222 8.37 -17.91 -15.48
CA SER A 222 8.86 -19.08 -16.21
C SER A 222 7.97 -19.17 -17.44
N SER A 223 8.57 -18.98 -18.63
CA SER A 223 7.88 -19.21 -19.89
C SER A 223 7.17 -20.57 -19.81
N PRO A 224 5.92 -20.70 -20.29
CA PRO A 224 5.35 -22.04 -20.42
C PRO A 224 6.31 -22.84 -21.29
N ALA A 225 6.73 -24.00 -20.79
CA ALA A 225 7.49 -24.95 -21.59
C ALA A 225 6.65 -25.22 -22.84
N SER A 226 7.16 -24.83 -24.00
CA SER A 226 6.60 -25.20 -25.29
C SER A 226 6.43 -26.71 -25.29
N THR A 227 5.18 -27.15 -25.35
CA THR A 227 4.84 -28.55 -25.67
C THR A 227 4.64 -28.64 -27.17
#